data_AF-A0A1H7WEG4-F1
#
_entry.id   AF-A0A1H7WEG4-F1
#
_cell.length_a   1.000
_cell.length_b   1.000
_cell.length_c   1.000
_cell.angle_alpha   90.00
_cell.angle_beta   90.00
_cell.angle_gamma   90.00
#
_symmetry.space_group_name_H-M   'P 1'
#
loop_
_entity.id
_entity.type
_entity.pdbx_description
1 polymer ?
#
loop_
_entity_poly.entity_id
_entity_poly.type
_entity_poly.pdbx_seq_one_letter_code
_entity_poly.pdbx_strand_id
1 'polypeptide(L)'
;MIHQLEEYGIDALGVRFAFPDLLCTSVGMPPYPGCSLPEALFISINIPAIWIAGLICALLSRRHPFVGLGLYAIHFTNSLSHLGVAVRSGSYNPGALTAALILLPVSLWVAHACFVRGSMRPRGIAILILAGTLLSVILLGSVNLFAKGYLSATALLIIQILNPLCVILMPWFFEKSVLRPSVN
;
A
#
# COMPACT_ATOMS: atom_id res chain seq x y z
N MET A 1 5.42 -1.64 10.09
CA MET A 1 5.93 -0.64 11.06
C MET A 1 7.28 -0.07 10.66
N ILE A 2 8.33 -0.89 10.45
CA ILE A 2 9.67 -0.40 10.05
C ILE A 2 9.62 0.42 8.75
N HIS A 3 8.82 0.00 7.76
CA HIS A 3 8.62 0.78 6.53
C HIS A 3 8.07 2.19 6.78
N GLN A 4 7.14 2.33 7.73
CA GLN A 4 6.55 3.61 8.09
C GLN A 4 7.54 4.49 8.88
N LEU A 5 8.46 3.87 9.61
CA LEU A 5 9.58 4.58 10.22
C LEU A 5 10.54 5.13 9.16
N GLU A 6 10.80 4.40 8.07
CA GLU A 6 11.66 4.89 6.98
C GLU A 6 11.00 6.07 6.24
N GLU A 7 9.69 5.99 5.98
CA GLU A 7 8.95 7.03 5.25
C GLU A 7 8.72 8.31 6.08
N TYR A 8 8.23 8.14 7.32
CA TYR A 8 7.75 9.24 8.17
C TYR A 8 8.64 9.52 9.40
N GLY A 9 9.63 8.68 9.67
CA GLY A 9 10.57 8.87 10.76
C GLY A 9 11.90 9.40 10.24
N ILE A 10 12.83 8.48 9.99
CA ILE A 10 14.17 8.73 9.46
C ILE A 10 14.42 7.72 8.33
N ASP A 11 14.77 8.24 7.16
CA ASP A 11 15.12 7.42 6.00
C ASP A 11 16.54 6.83 6.10
N ALA A 12 16.94 6.03 5.12
CA ALA A 12 18.26 5.38 5.12
C ALA A 12 19.43 6.36 4.96
N LEU A 13 19.18 7.60 4.55
CA LEU A 13 20.16 8.66 4.40
C LEU A 13 20.18 9.62 5.61
N GLY A 14 19.34 9.38 6.62
CA GLY A 14 19.23 10.21 7.81
C GLY A 14 18.26 11.39 7.67
N VAL A 15 17.53 11.51 6.56
CA VAL A 15 16.55 12.57 6.32
C VAL A 15 15.28 12.24 7.10
N ARG A 16 14.81 13.21 7.89
CA ARG A 16 13.58 13.08 8.67
C ARG A 16 12.36 13.39 7.82
N PHE A 17 11.29 12.62 8.00
CA PHE A 17 9.97 12.91 7.40
C PHE A 17 10.06 13.12 5.87
N ALA A 18 10.80 12.23 5.18
CA ALA A 18 11.20 12.43 3.79
C ALA A 18 10.13 12.00 2.75
N PHE A 19 9.18 11.13 3.11
CA PHE A 19 8.11 10.71 2.20
C PHE A 19 7.20 11.87 1.72
N PRO A 20 6.79 12.82 2.58
CA PRO A 20 6.11 14.05 2.16
C PRO A 20 6.78 14.80 1.00
N ASP A 21 8.10 14.95 1.05
CA ASP A 21 8.87 15.60 -0.02
C ASP A 21 8.80 14.80 -1.32
N LEU A 22 8.96 13.48 -1.22
CA LEU A 22 8.82 12.58 -2.36
C LEU A 22 7.42 12.69 -2.98
N LEU A 23 6.36 12.69 -2.17
CA LEU A 23 4.99 12.75 -2.66
C LEU A 23 4.70 14.09 -3.33
N CYS A 24 5.10 15.22 -2.73
CA CYS A 24 4.90 16.54 -3.31
C CYS A 24 5.67 16.71 -4.64
N THR A 25 6.93 16.30 -4.67
CA THR A 25 7.75 16.38 -5.90
C THR A 25 7.25 15.44 -7.00
N SER A 26 6.67 14.28 -6.66
CA SER A 26 6.09 13.34 -7.64
C SER A 26 4.95 13.93 -8.48
N VAL A 27 4.28 14.96 -7.97
CA VAL A 27 3.19 15.68 -8.65
C VAL A 27 3.60 17.08 -9.11
N GLY A 28 4.90 17.38 -9.13
CA GLY A 28 5.45 18.64 -9.63
C GLY A 28 5.30 19.83 -8.68
N MET A 29 5.09 19.57 -7.38
CA MET A 29 5.07 20.61 -6.35
C MET A 29 6.45 20.77 -5.70
N PRO A 30 6.73 21.93 -5.06
CA PRO A 30 7.89 22.06 -4.18
C PRO A 30 7.86 21.04 -3.02
N PRO A 31 9.00 20.74 -2.39
CA PRO A 31 9.05 19.89 -1.19
C PRO A 31 8.17 20.42 -0.04
N TYR A 32 7.78 19.53 0.88
CA TYR A 32 7.03 19.90 2.08
C TYR A 32 7.91 20.74 3.02
N PRO A 33 7.37 21.77 3.71
CA PRO A 33 5.97 22.21 3.78
C PRO A 33 5.56 23.21 2.68
N GLY A 34 6.38 23.39 1.63
CA GLY A 34 6.09 24.36 0.56
C GLY A 34 5.00 23.93 -0.43
N CYS A 35 4.61 22.66 -0.45
CA CYS A 35 3.51 22.15 -1.28
C CYS A 35 2.13 22.42 -0.68
N SER A 36 1.10 22.41 -1.53
CA SER A 36 -0.30 22.63 -1.13
C SER A 36 -1.00 21.37 -0.64
N LEU A 37 -0.30 20.23 -0.55
CA LEU A 37 -0.89 19.01 0.02
C LEU A 37 -1.19 19.23 1.52
N PRO A 38 -2.42 18.95 1.97
CA PRO A 38 -2.78 19.14 3.37
C PRO A 38 -1.99 18.16 4.25
N GLU A 39 -1.47 18.61 5.38
CA GLU A 39 -0.71 17.77 6.32
C GLU A 39 -1.49 16.51 6.74
N ALA A 40 -2.81 16.66 6.93
CA ALA A 40 -3.71 15.55 7.26
C ALA A 40 -3.67 14.40 6.22
N LEU A 41 -3.26 14.66 4.98
CA LEU A 41 -3.14 13.66 3.92
C LEU A 41 -2.22 12.51 4.32
N PHE A 42 -1.07 12.83 4.92
CA PHE A 42 -0.07 11.85 5.31
C PHE A 42 -0.61 10.88 6.37
N ILE A 43 -1.39 11.42 7.31
CA ILE A 43 -2.10 10.63 8.33
C ILE A 43 -3.23 9.81 7.68
N SER A 44 -4.00 10.42 6.77
CA SER A 44 -5.11 9.78 6.06
C SER A 44 -4.69 8.65 5.12
N ILE A 45 -3.45 8.66 4.63
CA ILE A 45 -2.88 7.53 3.88
C ILE A 45 -2.46 6.42 4.84
N ASN A 46 -1.71 6.77 5.89
CA ASN A 46 -1.05 5.78 6.74
C ASN A 46 -1.99 5.07 7.73
N ILE A 47 -2.72 5.84 8.54
CA ILE A 47 -3.52 5.30 9.65
C ILE A 47 -4.62 4.36 9.13
N PRO A 48 -5.43 4.74 8.14
CA PRO A 48 -6.46 3.87 7.60
C PRO A 48 -5.88 2.61 6.94
N ALA A 49 -4.78 2.73 6.18
CA ALA A 49 -4.24 1.61 5.41
C ALA A 49 -3.50 0.58 6.27
N ILE A 50 -2.54 1.03 7.07
CA ILE A 50 -1.62 0.11 7.76
C ILE A 50 -2.17 -0.28 9.14
N TRP A 51 -2.76 0.66 9.86
CA TRP A 51 -3.17 0.42 11.24
C TRP A 51 -4.59 -0.12 11.32
N ILE A 52 -5.54 0.49 10.62
CA ILE A 52 -6.94 0.05 10.65
C ILE A 52 -7.14 -1.16 9.74
N ALA A 53 -6.88 -1.03 8.44
CA ALA A 53 -7.10 -2.12 7.51
C ALA A 53 -6.16 -3.30 7.76
N GLY A 54 -4.90 -3.05 8.12
CA GLY A 54 -3.98 -4.10 8.57
C GLY A 54 -4.49 -4.88 9.79
N LEU A 55 -5.03 -4.19 10.80
CA LEU A 55 -5.64 -4.84 11.96
C LEU A 55 -6.88 -5.65 11.58
N ILE A 56 -7.75 -5.12 10.72
CA ILE A 56 -8.93 -5.83 10.21
C ILE A 56 -8.51 -7.11 9.49
N CYS A 57 -7.52 -7.04 8.59
CA CYS A 57 -6.97 -8.21 7.90
C CYS A 57 -6.44 -9.24 8.90
N ALA A 58 -5.69 -8.82 9.92
CA ALA A 58 -5.17 -9.70 10.95
C ALA A 58 -6.29 -10.40 11.76
N LEU A 59 -7.28 -9.64 12.23
CA LEU A 59 -8.39 -10.15 13.04
C LEU A 59 -9.31 -11.09 12.24
N LEU A 60 -9.54 -10.80 10.96
CA LEU A 60 -10.39 -11.62 10.10
C LEU A 60 -9.66 -12.83 9.51
N SER A 61 -8.32 -12.88 9.54
CA SER A 61 -7.50 -13.94 8.91
C SER A 61 -7.91 -15.38 9.24
N ARG A 62 -8.45 -15.65 10.45
CA ARG A 62 -8.90 -17.00 10.83
C ARG A 62 -10.23 -17.40 10.20
N ARG A 63 -11.15 -16.45 10.03
CA ARG A 63 -12.50 -16.70 9.47
C ARG A 63 -12.56 -16.45 7.97
N HIS A 64 -11.78 -15.49 7.50
CA HIS A 64 -11.64 -15.06 6.13
C HIS A 64 -10.15 -15.01 5.76
N PRO A 65 -9.52 -16.17 5.49
CA PRO A 65 -8.09 -16.24 5.22
C PRO A 65 -7.65 -15.39 4.04
N PHE A 66 -8.50 -15.22 3.03
CA PHE A 66 -8.15 -14.43 1.86
C PHE A 66 -8.16 -12.93 2.17
N VAL A 67 -9.06 -12.47 3.05
CA VAL A 67 -9.02 -11.10 3.63
C VAL A 67 -7.73 -10.87 4.41
N GLY A 68 -7.28 -11.87 5.19
CA GLY A 68 -5.98 -11.80 5.87
C GLY A 68 -4.81 -11.54 4.93
N LEU A 69 -4.89 -12.00 3.68
CA LEU A 69 -3.86 -11.76 2.67
C LEU A 69 -3.87 -10.33 2.09
N GLY A 70 -4.94 -9.56 2.31
CA GLY A 70 -5.07 -8.18 1.82
C GLY A 70 -3.95 -7.25 2.29
N LEU A 71 -3.43 -7.44 3.51
CA LEU A 71 -2.27 -6.68 3.99
C LEU A 71 -1.02 -6.90 3.12
N TYR A 72 -0.82 -8.12 2.63
CA TYR A 72 0.32 -8.42 1.76
C TYR A 72 0.14 -7.90 0.35
N ALA A 73 -1.11 -7.66 -0.10
CA ALA A 73 -1.35 -6.89 -1.32
C ALA A 73 -0.79 -5.47 -1.19
N ILE A 74 -1.04 -4.79 -0.06
CA ILE A 74 -0.50 -3.46 0.23
C ILE A 74 1.03 -3.50 0.22
N HIS A 75 1.63 -4.42 0.98
CA HIS A 75 3.09 -4.52 1.06
C HIS A 75 3.74 -4.79 -0.31
N PHE A 76 3.17 -5.70 -1.08
CA PHE A 76 3.68 -6.04 -2.40
C PHE A 76 3.63 -4.84 -3.34
N THR A 77 2.47 -4.20 -3.52
CA THR A 77 2.35 -3.10 -4.47
C THR A 77 3.10 -1.86 -4.03
N ASN A 78 3.16 -1.59 -2.71
CA ASN A 78 3.98 -0.52 -2.19
C ASN A 78 5.49 -0.79 -2.45
N SER A 79 5.95 -2.03 -2.25
CA SER A 79 7.32 -2.40 -2.60
C SER A 79 7.64 -2.18 -4.08
N LEU A 80 6.71 -2.52 -4.98
CA LEU A 80 6.88 -2.28 -6.41
C LEU A 80 6.92 -0.77 -6.73
N SER A 81 6.12 0.05 -6.05
CA SER A 81 6.14 1.50 -6.23
C SER A 81 7.49 2.11 -5.86
N HIS A 82 8.01 1.84 -4.65
CA HIS A 82 9.30 2.39 -4.23
C HIS A 82 10.48 1.88 -5.06
N LEU A 83 10.52 0.58 -5.35
CA LEU A 83 11.58 0.01 -6.18
C LEU A 83 11.49 0.52 -7.63
N GLY A 84 10.28 0.65 -8.16
CA GLY A 84 10.05 1.24 -9.48
C GLY A 84 10.54 2.68 -9.58
N VAL A 85 10.25 3.50 -8.56
CA VAL A 85 10.79 4.88 -8.47
C VAL A 85 12.31 4.87 -8.36
N ALA A 86 12.89 3.98 -7.55
CA ALA A 86 14.34 3.90 -7.39
C ALA A 86 15.04 3.53 -8.70
N VAL A 87 14.53 2.52 -9.40
CA VAL A 87 15.05 2.08 -10.71
C VAL A 87 14.91 3.18 -11.75
N ARG A 88 13.75 3.84 -11.84
CA ARG A 88 13.50 4.89 -12.83
C ARG A 88 14.36 6.14 -12.60
N SER A 89 14.55 6.53 -11.35
CA SER A 89 15.36 7.70 -10.99
C SER A 89 16.85 7.41 -10.93
N GLY A 90 17.25 6.13 -10.86
CA GLY A 90 18.64 5.75 -10.57
C GLY A 90 19.10 6.17 -9.17
N SER A 91 18.16 6.43 -8.26
CA SER A 91 18.44 7.02 -6.95
C SER A 91 17.60 6.40 -5.84
N TYR A 92 18.09 6.47 -4.61
CA TYR A 92 17.31 6.08 -3.44
C TYR A 92 16.07 6.97 -3.26
N ASN A 93 14.98 6.41 -2.75
CA ASN A 93 13.83 7.16 -2.26
C ASN A 93 13.38 6.63 -0.89
N PRO A 94 12.77 7.47 -0.04
CA PRO A 94 12.26 7.06 1.26
C PRO A 94 11.30 5.87 1.13
N GLY A 95 11.58 4.80 1.88
CA GLY A 95 10.82 3.55 1.83
C GLY A 95 11.44 2.46 0.94
N ALA A 96 12.41 2.79 0.08
CA ALA A 96 13.03 1.84 -0.84
C ALA A 96 13.85 0.75 -0.14
N LEU A 97 14.50 1.06 0.99
CA LEU A 97 15.31 0.07 1.71
C LEU A 97 14.43 -1.02 2.31
N THR A 98 13.40 -0.64 3.05
CA THR A 98 12.47 -1.58 3.65
C THR A 98 11.55 -2.23 2.61
N ALA A 99 11.26 -1.56 1.49
CA ALA A 99 10.62 -2.19 0.34
C ALA A 99 11.44 -3.38 -0.18
N ALA A 100 12.74 -3.18 -0.40
CA ALA A 100 13.65 -4.21 -0.92
C ALA A 100 13.88 -5.35 0.08
N LEU A 101 14.13 -5.03 1.35
CA LEU A 101 14.61 -5.99 2.34
C LEU A 101 13.50 -6.66 3.15
N ILE A 102 12.32 -6.06 3.23
CA ILE A 102 11.24 -6.51 4.10
C ILE A 102 9.95 -6.75 3.31
N LEU A 103 9.38 -5.71 2.71
CA LEU A 103 8.04 -5.80 2.13
C LEU A 103 7.97 -6.78 0.97
N LEU A 104 8.91 -6.68 0.02
CA LEU A 104 8.95 -7.57 -1.13
C LEU A 104 9.24 -9.02 -0.71
N PRO A 105 10.32 -9.33 0.06
CA PRO A 105 10.60 -10.70 0.49
C PRO A 105 9.45 -11.34 1.27
N VAL A 106 8.85 -10.62 2.22
CA VAL A 106 7.73 -11.14 3.01
C VAL A 106 6.51 -11.41 2.12
N SER A 107 6.18 -10.50 1.21
CA SER A 107 5.04 -10.68 0.31
C SER A 107 5.24 -11.87 -0.63
N LEU A 108 6.45 -12.06 -1.16
CA LEU A 108 6.81 -13.21 -1.98
C LEU A 108 6.78 -14.52 -1.19
N TRP A 109 7.27 -14.52 0.05
CA TRP A 109 7.24 -15.68 0.92
C TRP A 109 5.81 -16.10 1.26
N VAL A 110 4.93 -15.14 1.59
CA VAL A 110 3.51 -15.42 1.85
C VAL A 110 2.81 -15.95 0.61
N ALA A 111 3.05 -15.34 -0.55
CA ALA A 111 2.54 -15.88 -1.81
C ALA A 111 3.01 -17.33 -1.99
N HIS A 112 4.31 -17.59 -1.92
CA HIS A 112 4.86 -18.94 -2.04
C HIS A 112 4.23 -19.94 -1.06
N ALA A 113 4.09 -19.58 0.22
CA ALA A 113 3.47 -20.42 1.24
C ALA A 113 2.00 -20.77 0.92
N CYS A 114 1.23 -19.82 0.39
CA CYS A 114 -0.16 -20.04 -0.03
C CYS A 114 -0.28 -20.91 -1.31
N PHE A 115 0.71 -20.91 -2.19
CA PHE A 115 0.73 -21.75 -3.40
C PHE A 115 1.20 -23.17 -3.13
N VAL A 116 2.30 -23.33 -2.40
CA VAL A 116 2.89 -24.65 -2.14
C VAL A 116 1.93 -25.54 -1.35
N ARG A 117 1.17 -24.95 -0.42
CA ARG A 117 0.15 -25.68 0.35
C ARG A 117 -1.14 -25.97 -0.44
N GLY A 118 -1.22 -25.54 -1.70
CA GLY A 118 -2.40 -25.74 -2.56
C GLY A 118 -3.66 -25.04 -2.08
N SER A 119 -3.58 -24.16 -1.08
CA SER A 119 -4.74 -23.53 -0.45
C SER A 119 -5.42 -22.48 -1.33
N MET A 120 -4.71 -21.95 -2.33
CA MET A 120 -5.16 -20.82 -3.15
C MET A 120 -4.97 -21.07 -4.65
N ARG A 121 -5.98 -20.70 -5.45
CA ARG A 121 -5.88 -20.70 -6.92
C ARG A 121 -5.03 -19.52 -7.43
N PRO A 122 -4.38 -19.61 -8.61
CA PRO A 122 -3.63 -18.49 -9.21
C PRO A 122 -4.42 -17.19 -9.35
N ARG A 123 -5.74 -17.30 -9.60
CA ARG A 123 -6.68 -16.16 -9.62
C ARG A 123 -6.63 -15.33 -8.33
N GLY A 124 -6.32 -15.94 -7.19
CA GLY A 124 -6.15 -15.25 -5.91
C GLY A 124 -5.01 -14.25 -5.90
N ILE A 125 -3.84 -14.59 -6.46
CA ILE A 125 -2.74 -13.62 -6.63
C ILE A 125 -3.23 -12.45 -7.47
N ALA A 126 -3.85 -12.74 -8.62
CA ALA A 126 -4.28 -11.69 -9.53
C ALA A 126 -5.23 -10.69 -8.84
N ILE A 127 -6.14 -11.18 -8.00
CA ILE A 127 -7.07 -10.34 -7.23
C ILE A 127 -6.33 -9.53 -6.17
N LEU A 128 -5.36 -10.12 -5.45
CA LEU A 128 -4.55 -9.39 -4.47
C LEU A 128 -3.70 -8.30 -5.13
N ILE A 129 -3.02 -8.62 -6.23
CA ILE A 129 -2.24 -7.63 -7.01
C ILE A 129 -3.16 -6.53 -7.52
N LEU A 130 -4.34 -6.87 -8.02
CA LEU A 130 -5.31 -5.88 -8.49
C LEU A 130 -5.77 -4.98 -7.34
N ALA A 131 -6.08 -5.53 -6.17
CA ALA A 131 -6.51 -4.76 -5.01
C ALA A 131 -5.42 -3.78 -4.53
N GLY A 132 -4.17 -4.26 -4.40
CA GLY A 132 -3.04 -3.40 -4.04
C GLY A 132 -2.72 -2.35 -5.12
N THR A 133 -2.88 -2.70 -6.39
CA THR A 133 -2.66 -1.75 -7.51
C THR A 133 -3.73 -0.68 -7.52
N LEU A 134 -4.99 -1.05 -7.31
CA LEU A 134 -6.10 -0.12 -7.19
C LEU A 134 -5.88 0.86 -6.04
N LEU A 135 -5.44 0.38 -4.88
CA LEU A 135 -5.04 1.24 -3.75
C LEU A 135 -4.02 2.30 -4.18
N SER A 136 -2.91 1.87 -4.82
CA SER A 136 -1.85 2.77 -5.25
C SER A 136 -2.31 3.76 -6.35
N VAL A 137 -3.12 3.30 -7.29
CA VAL A 137 -3.67 4.14 -8.38
C VAL A 137 -4.63 5.19 -7.83
N ILE A 138 -5.52 4.82 -6.90
CA ILE A 138 -6.43 5.76 -6.25
C ILE A 138 -5.64 6.81 -5.46
N LEU A 139 -4.59 6.39 -4.74
CA LEU A 139 -3.70 7.31 -4.02
C LEU A 139 -3.05 8.30 -4.98
N LEU A 140 -2.22 7.83 -5.89
CA LEU A 140 -1.44 8.71 -6.78
C LEU A 140 -2.35 9.51 -7.71
N GLY A 141 -3.42 8.90 -8.22
CA GLY A 141 -4.39 9.54 -9.10
C GLY A 141 -5.12 10.68 -8.41
N SER A 142 -5.65 10.47 -7.19
CA SER A 142 -6.35 11.54 -6.46
C SER A 142 -5.40 12.66 -6.01
N VAL A 143 -4.17 12.35 -5.59
CA VAL A 143 -3.16 13.37 -5.30
C VAL A 143 -2.84 14.19 -6.56
N ASN A 144 -2.70 13.55 -7.72
CA ASN A 144 -2.47 14.25 -8.98
C ASN A 144 -3.66 15.12 -9.42
N LEU A 145 -4.89 14.65 -9.21
CA LEU A 145 -6.10 15.43 -9.50
C LEU A 145 -6.23 16.64 -8.56
N PHE A 146 -5.90 16.47 -7.28
CA PHE A 146 -5.81 17.59 -6.33
C PHE A 146 -4.74 18.60 -6.76
N ALA A 147 -3.56 18.11 -7.15
CA ALA A 147 -2.46 18.96 -7.61
C ALA A 147 -2.84 19.84 -8.81
N LYS A 148 -3.74 19.35 -9.67
CA LYS A 148 -4.27 20.08 -10.83
C LYS A 148 -5.50 20.94 -10.51
N GLY A 149 -5.96 20.98 -9.27
CA GLY A 149 -7.11 21.76 -8.83
C GLY A 149 -8.48 21.11 -9.11
N TYR A 150 -8.53 19.84 -9.50
CA TYR A 150 -9.79 19.13 -9.78
C TYR A 150 -10.45 18.53 -8.52
N LEU A 151 -9.71 18.42 -7.42
CA LEU A 151 -10.22 17.92 -6.15
C LEU A 151 -10.01 18.94 -5.04
N SER A 152 -10.98 19.04 -4.12
CA SER A 152 -10.81 19.77 -2.87
C SER A 152 -9.99 18.95 -1.87
N ALA A 153 -9.40 19.63 -0.87
CA ALA A 153 -8.65 18.96 0.19
C ALA A 153 -9.53 17.94 0.94
N THR A 154 -10.76 18.32 1.28
CA THR A 154 -11.71 17.43 1.96
C THR A 154 -12.02 16.18 1.14
N ALA A 155 -12.25 16.32 -0.17
CA ALA A 155 -12.51 15.18 -1.04
C ALA A 155 -11.29 14.24 -1.10
N LEU A 156 -10.09 14.79 -1.23
CA LEU A 156 -8.84 14.02 -1.23
C LEU A 156 -8.68 13.20 0.07
N LEU A 157 -8.91 13.82 1.23
CA LEU A 157 -8.79 13.14 2.53
C LEU A 157 -9.81 12.01 2.67
N ILE A 158 -11.07 12.24 2.29
CA ILE A 158 -12.12 11.20 2.32
C ILE A 158 -11.75 10.04 1.41
N ILE A 159 -11.26 10.32 0.20
CA ILE A 159 -10.79 9.28 -0.73
C ILE A 159 -9.71 8.44 -0.06
N GLN A 160 -8.68 9.06 0.56
CA GLN A 160 -7.60 8.31 1.20
C GLN A 160 -8.05 7.50 2.41
N ILE A 161 -8.99 8.02 3.21
CA ILE A 161 -9.55 7.28 4.36
C ILE A 161 -10.29 6.02 3.90
N LEU A 162 -11.04 6.11 2.81
CA LEU A 162 -11.83 4.99 2.27
C LEU A 162 -11.02 4.06 1.38
N ASN A 163 -9.90 4.52 0.82
CA ASN A 163 -9.09 3.78 -0.15
C ASN A 163 -8.73 2.35 0.32
N PRO A 164 -8.31 2.10 1.58
CA PRO A 164 -7.96 0.75 2.05
C PRO A 164 -9.10 -0.26 2.07
N LEU A 165 -10.36 0.18 1.90
CA LEU A 165 -11.47 -0.75 1.78
C LEU A 165 -11.32 -1.66 0.56
N CYS A 166 -10.62 -1.25 -0.50
CA CYS A 166 -10.42 -2.10 -1.68
C CYS A 166 -9.65 -3.39 -1.33
N VAL A 167 -8.65 -3.31 -0.46
CA VAL A 167 -7.83 -4.47 -0.04
C VAL A 167 -8.52 -5.37 0.98
N ILE A 168 -9.67 -4.96 1.51
CA ILE A 168 -10.51 -5.78 2.39
C ILE A 168 -11.68 -6.37 1.60
N LEU A 169 -12.44 -5.51 0.92
CA LEU A 169 -13.70 -5.88 0.26
C LEU A 169 -13.46 -6.78 -0.95
N MET A 170 -12.40 -6.55 -1.74
CA MET A 170 -12.12 -7.41 -2.88
C MET A 170 -11.78 -8.85 -2.45
N PRO A 171 -10.81 -9.10 -1.54
CA PRO A 171 -10.60 -10.45 -1.06
C PRO A 171 -11.85 -11.06 -0.42
N TRP A 172 -12.59 -10.30 0.38
CA TRP A 172 -13.80 -10.80 1.02
C TRP A 172 -14.84 -11.30 0.00
N PHE A 173 -15.09 -10.51 -1.05
CA PHE A 173 -16.04 -10.85 -2.11
C PHE A 173 -15.63 -12.09 -2.92
N PHE A 174 -14.32 -12.24 -3.22
CA PHE A 174 -13.83 -13.31 -4.08
C PHE A 174 -13.35 -14.57 -3.34
N GLU A 175 -13.33 -14.57 -2.01
CA GLU A 175 -12.76 -15.63 -1.17
C GLU A 175 -13.19 -17.03 -1.59
N LYS A 176 -14.50 -17.28 -1.70
CA LYS A 176 -15.07 -18.58 -2.06
C LYS A 176 -14.68 -19.07 -3.46
N SER A 177 -14.37 -18.15 -4.37
CA SER A 177 -13.99 -18.48 -5.75
C SER A 177 -12.49 -18.85 -5.89
N VAL A 178 -11.70 -18.44 -4.89
CA VAL A 178 -10.23 -18.45 -4.92
C VAL A 178 -9.65 -19.52 -4.00
N LEU A 179 -10.20 -19.69 -2.80
CA LEU A 179 -9.73 -20.69 -1.85
C LEU A 179 -10.17 -22.08 -2.30
N ARG A 180 -9.28 -23.07 -2.15
CA ARG A 180 -9.64 -24.47 -2.37
C ARG A 180 -10.24 -25.04 -1.08
N PRO A 181 -11.24 -25.94 -1.17
CA PRO A 181 -11.70 -26.68 0.00
C PRO A 181 -10.51 -27.38 0.64
N SER A 182 -10.37 -27.27 1.97
CA SER A 182 -9.40 -28.06 2.71
C SER A 182 -9.75 -29.54 2.49
N VAL A 183 -8.85 -30.28 1.86
CA VAL A 183 -8.90 -31.74 1.88
C VAL A 183 -8.52 -32.13 3.31
N ASN A 184 -9.52 -32.45 4.13
CA ASN A 184 -9.28 -33.14 5.40
C ASN A 184 -8.84 -34.57 5.12
#